data_AF-A0A2Z3GPV7-F1
#
_entry.id   AF-A0A2Z3GPV7-F1
#
_cell.length_a   1.000
_cell.length_b   1.000
_cell.length_c   1.000
_cell.angle_alpha   90.00
_cell.angle_beta   90.00
_cell.angle_gamma   90.00
#
_symmetry.space_group_name_H-M   'P 1'
#
loop_
_entity.id
_entity.type
_entity.pdbx_description
1 polymer ?
#
loop_
_entity_poly.entity_id
_entity_poly.type
_entity_poly.pdbx_seq_one_letter_code
_entity_poly.pdbx_strand_id
1 'polypeptide(L)'
;MGPPLAPGAPVKIRLDLRPVLAAFQKDGFYTNFKGEKIYKQDLKHVLVAGDVAPLSWGFDNLVNKPELELHDPNSDGIYETTLVMNAPEAAKTTAQEWCQILKTDDFPQYSSDYQLADALYNLALGEARRAVEPDSTFRTGKEWAGVWTRDISYSIILAQATLQPRLAMKSLLRKVSPQGRIIQETGTGGAYPCSTDRLIWAVAAWEVYKVTGDEAWLRKVCPIVQQSVADDVQNAYNPGTGLVRGESSFLDWREQTYPRWMQPADIYQSENLSTNAVHCQANVVLAAMARQLGHPEVAAAHERLANQIRHGVNQYRWLEKVGYYGYYGQYRYGLRVR
;
A
#
# COMPACT_ATOMS: atom_id res chain seq x y z
N MET A 1 -26.07 -9.53 31.00
CA MET A 1 -26.13 -9.06 29.60
C MET A 1 -27.55 -9.26 29.12
N GLY A 2 -28.16 -8.25 28.51
CA GLY A 2 -29.49 -8.39 27.91
C GLY A 2 -29.44 -9.24 26.63
N PRO A 3 -30.60 -9.68 26.11
CA PRO A 3 -30.66 -10.35 24.83
C PRO A 3 -30.13 -9.43 23.71
N PRO A 4 -29.51 -9.99 22.65
CA PRO A 4 -29.09 -9.20 21.49
C PRO A 4 -30.29 -8.55 20.81
N LEU A 5 -30.08 -7.36 20.24
CA LEU A 5 -31.10 -6.66 19.47
C LEU A 5 -31.54 -7.52 18.27
N ALA A 6 -32.84 -7.57 18.00
CA ALA A 6 -33.36 -8.26 16.83
C ALA A 6 -32.84 -7.61 15.53
N PRO A 7 -32.75 -8.37 14.42
CA PRO A 7 -32.46 -7.80 13.11
C PRO A 7 -33.42 -6.65 12.75
N GLY A 8 -32.88 -5.53 12.28
CA GLY A 8 -33.65 -4.35 11.92
C GLY A 8 -34.20 -3.55 13.11
N ALA A 9 -33.74 -3.79 14.34
CA ALA A 9 -34.26 -3.10 15.52
C ALA A 9 -33.91 -1.59 15.46
N PRO A 10 -34.90 -0.68 15.56
CA PRO A 10 -34.65 0.75 15.67
C PRO A 10 -34.10 1.09 17.06
N VAL A 11 -32.95 1.77 17.10
CA VAL A 11 -32.32 2.25 18.32
C VAL A 11 -32.22 3.76 18.26
N LYS A 12 -32.94 4.44 19.17
CA LYS A 12 -32.85 5.88 19.32
C LYS A 12 -31.72 6.23 20.28
N ILE A 13 -30.77 7.02 19.80
CA ILE A 13 -29.63 7.52 20.58
C ILE A 13 -29.89 8.99 20.88
N ARG A 14 -29.70 9.38 22.15
CA ARG A 14 -29.85 10.77 22.62
C ARG A 14 -28.59 11.18 23.36
N LEU A 15 -28.08 12.36 23.04
CA LEU A 15 -26.90 12.96 23.65
C LEU A 15 -27.26 14.33 24.19
N ASP A 16 -27.01 14.54 25.47
CA ASP A 16 -27.19 15.84 26.11
C ASP A 16 -25.96 16.73 25.87
N LEU A 17 -26.10 17.71 24.96
CA LEU A 17 -25.06 18.70 24.70
C LEU A 17 -25.28 20.02 25.44
N ARG A 18 -26.30 20.15 26.30
CA ARG A 18 -26.53 21.37 27.09
C ARG A 18 -25.30 21.83 27.87
N PRO A 19 -24.49 20.95 28.50
CA PRO A 19 -23.24 21.37 29.16
C PRO A 19 -22.21 21.97 28.19
N VAL A 20 -22.11 21.41 26.98
CA VAL A 20 -21.20 21.89 25.92
C VAL A 20 -21.66 23.25 25.41
N LEU A 21 -22.96 23.39 25.12
CA LEU A 21 -23.56 24.64 24.66
C LEU A 21 -23.45 25.74 25.71
N ALA A 22 -23.65 25.42 26.99
CA ALA A 22 -23.46 26.36 28.10
C ALA A 22 -22.00 26.82 28.21
N ALA A 23 -21.03 25.91 28.05
CA ALA A 23 -19.61 26.25 28.04
C ALA A 23 -19.24 27.18 26.87
N PHE A 24 -19.81 26.96 25.69
CA PHE A 24 -19.63 27.87 24.55
C PHE A 24 -20.16 29.28 24.82
N GLN A 25 -21.30 29.41 25.51
CA GLN A 25 -21.86 30.73 25.85
C GLN A 25 -21.04 31.44 26.93
N LYS A 26 -20.55 30.69 27.92
CA LYS A 26 -19.84 31.25 29.07
C LYS A 26 -18.37 31.55 28.77
N ASP A 27 -17.67 30.57 28.20
CA ASP A 27 -16.20 30.56 28.10
C ASP A 27 -15.71 30.65 26.64
N GLY A 28 -16.62 30.51 25.67
CA GLY A 28 -16.29 30.49 24.23
C GLY A 28 -15.77 29.15 23.71
N PHE A 29 -15.52 28.18 24.60
CA PHE A 29 -15.03 26.84 24.29
C PHE A 29 -15.52 25.80 25.29
N TYR A 30 -15.49 24.53 24.90
CA TYR A 30 -15.70 23.37 25.76
C TYR A 30 -14.40 22.59 25.88
N THR A 31 -14.06 22.12 27.08
CA THR A 31 -12.88 21.28 27.30
C THR A 31 -13.29 19.82 27.29
N ASN A 32 -12.77 19.03 26.36
CA ASN A 32 -13.10 17.61 26.25
C ASN A 32 -12.40 16.76 27.34
N PHE A 33 -12.70 15.46 27.37
CA PHE A 33 -12.13 14.53 28.37
C PHE A 33 -10.61 14.37 28.30
N LYS A 34 -9.96 14.77 27.20
CA LYS A 34 -8.50 14.79 27.04
C LYS A 34 -7.87 16.12 27.46
N GLY A 35 -8.68 17.10 27.86
CA GLY A 35 -8.21 18.45 28.19
C GLY A 35 -8.06 19.38 26.98
N GLU A 36 -8.51 18.97 25.79
CA GLU A 36 -8.42 19.79 24.58
C GLU A 36 -9.63 20.72 24.47
N LYS A 37 -9.40 21.94 23.97
CA LYS A 37 -10.46 22.94 23.77
C LYS A 37 -11.11 22.77 22.41
N ILE A 38 -12.43 22.72 22.39
CA ILE A 38 -13.26 22.78 21.19
C ILE A 38 -13.96 24.14 21.22
N TYR A 39 -13.79 24.96 20.18
CA TYR A 39 -14.50 26.24 20.08
C TYR A 39 -15.84 26.05 19.36
N LYS A 40 -16.81 26.92 19.64
CA LYS A 40 -18.15 26.87 19.03
C LYS A 40 -18.10 26.76 17.49
N GLN A 41 -17.20 27.51 16.86
CA GLN A 41 -17.04 27.53 15.40
C GLN A 41 -16.43 26.24 14.83
N ASP A 42 -15.77 25.43 15.66
CA ASP A 42 -15.10 24.19 15.25
C ASP A 42 -15.98 22.95 15.43
N LEU A 43 -17.08 23.05 16.19
CA LEU A 43 -18.08 22.00 16.27
C LEU A 43 -18.90 21.98 14.97
N LYS A 44 -18.55 21.07 14.05
CA LYS A 44 -19.22 20.94 12.74
C LYS A 44 -20.34 19.90 12.75
N HIS A 45 -20.09 18.74 13.33
CA HIS A 45 -20.99 17.59 13.32
C HIS A 45 -20.99 16.92 14.70
N VAL A 46 -22.12 16.29 15.04
CA VAL A 46 -22.27 15.43 16.22
C VAL A 46 -22.59 14.04 15.70
N LEU A 47 -21.65 13.11 15.78
CA LEU A 47 -21.74 11.79 15.14
C LEU A 47 -21.63 10.67 16.17
N VAL A 48 -22.27 9.55 15.92
CA VAL A 48 -22.09 8.31 16.69
C VAL A 48 -21.21 7.31 15.94
N ALA A 49 -20.27 6.67 16.65
CA ALA A 49 -19.30 5.72 16.12
C ALA A 49 -19.32 4.41 16.93
N GLY A 50 -18.79 3.32 16.36
CA GLY A 50 -18.80 1.99 16.98
C GLY A 50 -18.37 0.86 16.04
N ASP A 51 -18.34 -0.36 16.57
CA ASP A 51 -17.83 -1.58 15.91
C ASP A 51 -18.89 -2.40 15.16
N VAL A 52 -20.17 -2.06 15.29
CA VAL A 52 -21.29 -2.81 14.70
C VAL A 52 -22.05 -1.94 13.71
N ALA A 53 -22.31 -2.47 12.50
CA ALA A 53 -23.08 -1.77 11.49
C ALA A 53 -24.45 -1.29 12.03
N PRO A 54 -24.90 -0.06 11.66
CA PRO A 54 -24.30 0.85 10.66
C PRO A 54 -23.11 1.68 11.17
N LEU A 55 -22.74 1.56 12.44
CA LEU A 55 -21.63 2.28 13.05
C LEU A 55 -20.29 1.90 12.39
N SER A 56 -19.30 2.78 12.52
CA SER A 56 -17.96 2.58 11.99
C SER A 56 -16.91 3.20 12.91
N TRP A 57 -15.73 2.58 12.99
CA TRP A 57 -14.52 3.18 13.57
C TRP A 57 -13.71 4.01 12.56
N GLY A 58 -14.14 4.07 11.30
CA GLY A 58 -13.54 4.92 10.28
C GLY A 58 -13.86 6.40 10.52
N PHE A 59 -13.29 6.99 11.57
CA PHE A 59 -13.58 8.35 12.03
C PHE A 59 -13.44 9.41 10.93
N ASP A 60 -12.42 9.29 10.07
CA ASP A 60 -12.20 10.23 8.97
C ASP A 60 -13.32 10.19 7.91
N ASN A 61 -14.13 9.12 7.86
CA ASN A 61 -15.20 8.91 6.88
C ASN A 61 -16.61 9.00 7.47
N LEU A 62 -16.76 9.27 8.77
CA LEU A 62 -18.08 9.32 9.42
C LEU A 62 -18.98 10.44 8.84
N VAL A 63 -18.39 11.54 8.38
CA VAL A 63 -19.11 12.64 7.73
C VAL A 63 -19.80 12.22 6.43
N ASN A 64 -19.36 11.13 5.81
CA ASN A 64 -19.98 10.56 4.60
C ASN A 64 -21.14 9.60 4.93
N LYS A 65 -21.51 9.48 6.21
CA LYS A 65 -22.59 8.64 6.72
C LYS A 65 -23.63 9.50 7.45
N PRO A 66 -24.49 10.22 6.70
CA PRO A 66 -25.46 11.14 7.30
C PRO A 66 -26.40 10.46 8.31
N GLU A 67 -26.65 9.15 8.16
CA GLU A 67 -27.43 8.36 9.10
C GLU A 67 -26.83 8.30 10.52
N LEU A 68 -25.53 8.57 10.68
CA LEU A 68 -24.84 8.57 11.96
C LEU A 68 -24.82 9.94 12.64
N GLU A 69 -25.34 10.98 11.98
CA GLU A 69 -25.39 12.33 12.54
C GLU A 69 -26.57 12.47 13.51
N LEU A 70 -26.31 13.09 14.66
CA LEU A 70 -27.31 13.47 15.63
C LEU A 70 -27.71 14.92 15.39
N HIS A 71 -29.01 15.20 15.47
CA HIS A 71 -29.56 16.54 15.27
C HIS A 71 -30.33 17.00 16.50
N ASP A 72 -30.45 18.30 16.70
CA ASP A 72 -31.26 18.92 17.75
C ASP A 72 -32.54 19.52 17.11
N PRO A 73 -33.58 18.69 16.88
CA PRO A 73 -34.73 19.09 16.07
C PRO A 73 -35.59 20.19 16.73
N ASN A 74 -35.53 20.31 18.06
CA ASN A 74 -36.33 21.26 18.85
C ASN A 74 -35.48 22.35 19.52
N SER A 75 -34.17 22.37 19.26
CA SER A 75 -33.23 23.36 19.82
C SER A 75 -33.20 23.37 21.36
N ASP A 76 -33.41 22.21 21.99
CA ASP A 76 -33.39 22.05 23.45
C ASP A 76 -32.01 21.59 24.00
N GLY A 77 -31.05 21.38 23.11
CA GLY A 77 -29.71 20.90 23.40
C GLY A 77 -29.60 19.38 23.53
N ILE A 78 -30.66 18.62 23.27
CA ILE A 78 -30.65 17.16 23.21
C ILE A 78 -30.58 16.72 21.74
N TYR A 79 -29.39 16.25 21.36
CA TYR A 79 -29.12 15.77 20.02
C TYR A 79 -29.57 14.31 19.92
N GLU A 80 -30.24 13.96 18.83
CA GLU A 80 -30.79 12.62 18.64
C GLU A 80 -30.67 12.11 17.20
N THR A 81 -30.57 10.78 17.09
CA THR A 81 -30.67 10.03 15.83
C THR A 81 -31.32 8.68 16.09
N THR A 82 -31.87 8.05 15.05
CA THR A 82 -32.43 6.69 15.13
C THR A 82 -31.72 5.79 14.12
N LEU A 83 -31.03 4.78 14.64
CA LEU A 83 -30.29 3.81 13.83
C LEU A 83 -31.06 2.51 13.70
N VAL A 84 -31.00 1.89 12.52
CA VAL A 84 -31.49 0.52 12.32
C VAL A 84 -30.34 -0.44 12.57
N MET A 85 -30.32 -1.09 13.73
CA MET A 85 -29.27 -2.03 14.11
C MET A 85 -29.52 -3.41 13.49
N ASN A 86 -28.44 -4.15 13.21
CA ASN A 86 -28.52 -5.52 12.67
C ASN A 86 -29.35 -5.61 11.38
N ALA A 87 -29.24 -4.62 10.49
CA ALA A 87 -29.88 -4.66 9.18
C ALA A 87 -29.44 -5.93 8.42
N PRO A 88 -30.36 -6.66 7.74
CA PRO A 88 -30.02 -7.88 7.00
C PRO A 88 -28.92 -7.67 5.96
N GLU A 89 -28.88 -6.51 5.31
CA GLU A 89 -27.84 -6.14 4.33
C GLU A 89 -26.45 -5.95 4.96
N ALA A 90 -26.37 -5.82 6.29
CA ALA A 90 -25.13 -5.70 7.05
C ALA A 90 -24.67 -7.03 7.68
N ALA A 91 -25.34 -8.15 7.36
CA ALA A 91 -24.92 -9.47 7.81
C ALA A 91 -23.49 -9.79 7.31
N LYS A 92 -22.68 -10.45 8.15
CA LYS A 92 -21.31 -10.87 7.80
C LYS A 92 -21.34 -11.67 6.48
N THR A 93 -20.75 -11.13 5.43
CA THR A 93 -20.64 -11.77 4.11
C THR A 93 -19.46 -12.74 4.01
N THR A 94 -18.66 -12.87 5.07
CA THR A 94 -17.54 -13.81 5.13
C THR A 94 -18.07 -15.25 5.21
N ALA A 95 -17.74 -16.05 4.20
CA ALA A 95 -18.09 -17.47 4.17
C ALA A 95 -17.54 -18.19 5.42
N GLN A 96 -18.37 -19.04 6.04
CA GLN A 96 -17.96 -19.86 7.19
C GLN A 96 -17.13 -21.08 6.78
N GLU A 97 -17.29 -21.49 5.51
CA GLU A 97 -16.62 -22.64 4.94
C GLU A 97 -16.08 -22.26 3.55
N TRP A 98 -15.00 -22.90 3.16
CA TRP A 98 -14.43 -22.77 1.82
C TRP A 98 -14.22 -24.14 1.20
N CYS A 99 -14.61 -24.27 -0.06
CA CYS A 99 -14.27 -25.40 -0.89
C CYS A 99 -13.62 -24.91 -2.19
N GLN A 100 -12.71 -25.73 -2.72
CA GLN A 100 -12.07 -25.41 -3.99
C GLN A 100 -13.08 -25.57 -5.13
N ILE A 101 -13.38 -24.47 -5.82
CA ILE A 101 -14.30 -24.45 -6.97
C ILE A 101 -13.55 -24.47 -8.29
N LEU A 102 -12.38 -23.82 -8.34
CA LEU A 102 -11.57 -23.74 -9.55
C LEU A 102 -10.58 -24.89 -9.63
N LYS A 103 -10.52 -25.53 -10.80
CA LYS A 103 -9.46 -26.50 -11.11
C LYS A 103 -8.13 -25.79 -11.28
N THR A 104 -7.12 -26.31 -10.59
CA THR A 104 -5.75 -25.78 -10.59
C THR A 104 -4.72 -26.90 -10.71
N ASP A 105 -5.14 -28.06 -11.24
CA ASP A 105 -4.33 -29.28 -11.34
C ASP A 105 -3.11 -29.11 -12.27
N ASP A 106 -3.15 -28.09 -13.13
CA ASP A 106 -2.07 -27.66 -14.01
C ASP A 106 -1.03 -26.74 -13.35
N PHE A 107 -1.28 -26.28 -12.11
CA PHE A 107 -0.29 -25.61 -11.27
C PHE A 107 0.45 -26.61 -10.37
N PRO A 108 1.59 -26.23 -9.76
CA PRO A 108 2.26 -27.08 -8.77
C PRO A 108 1.29 -27.45 -7.64
N GLN A 109 1.38 -28.70 -7.18
CA GLN A 109 0.54 -29.22 -6.11
C GLN A 109 1.32 -29.25 -4.80
N TYR A 110 0.62 -29.03 -3.70
CA TYR A 110 1.17 -29.06 -2.35
C TYR A 110 0.24 -29.89 -1.46
N SER A 111 0.84 -30.70 -0.58
CA SER A 111 0.11 -31.36 0.49
C SER A 111 1.00 -31.51 1.73
N SER A 112 0.37 -31.55 2.89
CA SER A 112 1.01 -31.65 4.19
C SER A 112 0.11 -32.35 5.20
N ASP A 113 0.64 -32.60 6.39
CA ASP A 113 -0.16 -33.08 7.53
C ASP A 113 -1.09 -31.98 8.11
N TYR A 114 -1.05 -30.75 7.58
CA TYR A 114 -1.82 -29.60 8.04
C TYR A 114 -2.89 -29.18 7.03
N GLN A 115 -4.13 -29.62 7.25
CA GLN A 115 -5.26 -29.33 6.37
C GLN A 115 -5.45 -27.83 6.06
N LEU A 116 -5.18 -26.95 7.04
CA LEU A 116 -5.29 -25.51 6.84
C LEU A 116 -4.25 -24.97 5.83
N ALA A 117 -3.02 -25.49 5.87
CA ALA A 117 -1.98 -25.08 4.92
C ALA A 117 -2.34 -25.52 3.50
N ASP A 118 -2.80 -26.75 3.33
CA ASP A 118 -3.28 -27.30 2.05
C ASP A 118 -4.46 -26.48 1.50
N ALA A 119 -5.43 -26.13 2.36
CA ALA A 119 -6.56 -25.29 1.98
C ALA A 119 -6.14 -23.87 1.56
N LEU A 120 -5.21 -23.24 2.30
CA LEU A 120 -4.69 -21.91 1.97
C LEU A 120 -3.90 -21.92 0.65
N TYR A 121 -3.13 -22.99 0.40
CA TYR A 121 -2.41 -23.15 -0.87
C TYR A 121 -3.39 -23.27 -2.05
N ASN A 122 -4.40 -24.14 -1.93
CA ASN A 122 -5.43 -24.31 -2.96
C ASN A 122 -6.25 -23.04 -3.18
N LEU A 123 -6.54 -22.29 -2.13
CA LEU A 123 -7.16 -20.96 -2.22
C LEU A 123 -6.26 -20.00 -3.01
N ALA A 124 -4.97 -19.93 -2.68
CA ALA A 124 -4.02 -19.05 -3.35
C ALA A 124 -3.88 -19.38 -4.85
N LEU A 125 -3.85 -20.66 -5.22
CA LEU A 125 -3.87 -21.07 -6.64
C LEU A 125 -5.17 -20.68 -7.34
N GLY A 126 -6.31 -20.82 -6.66
CA GLY A 126 -7.60 -20.36 -7.15
C GLY A 126 -7.61 -18.87 -7.43
N GLU A 127 -7.09 -18.06 -6.50
CA GLU A 127 -6.97 -16.61 -6.68
C GLU A 127 -5.95 -16.24 -7.77
N ALA A 128 -4.82 -16.93 -7.86
CA ALA A 128 -3.84 -16.72 -8.93
C ALA A 128 -4.44 -16.95 -10.33
N ARG A 129 -5.38 -17.88 -10.46
CA ARG A 129 -6.15 -18.14 -11.69
C ARG A 129 -7.22 -17.09 -11.96
N ARG A 130 -7.91 -16.61 -10.91
CA ARG A 130 -8.93 -15.54 -11.02
C ARG A 130 -8.32 -14.20 -11.37
N ALA A 131 -7.10 -13.93 -10.92
CA ALA A 131 -6.40 -12.67 -11.11
C ALA A 131 -5.84 -12.49 -12.52
N VAL A 132 -6.61 -12.88 -13.55
CA VAL A 132 -6.27 -12.76 -14.97
C VAL A 132 -7.43 -12.10 -15.71
N GLU A 133 -7.13 -11.02 -16.43
CA GLU A 133 -8.08 -10.28 -17.26
C GLU A 133 -8.33 -10.98 -18.62
N PRO A 134 -9.42 -10.65 -19.34
CA PRO A 134 -9.70 -11.20 -20.67
C PRO A 134 -8.59 -10.96 -21.69
N ASP A 135 -7.82 -9.89 -21.53
CA ASP A 135 -6.66 -9.59 -22.37
C ASP A 135 -5.40 -10.37 -21.95
N SER A 136 -5.51 -11.37 -21.06
CA SER A 136 -4.40 -12.19 -20.55
C SER A 136 -3.31 -11.40 -19.81
N THR A 137 -3.66 -10.26 -19.23
CA THR A 137 -2.83 -9.58 -18.24
C THR A 137 -3.31 -9.90 -16.82
N PHE A 138 -2.46 -9.71 -15.82
CA PHE A 138 -2.86 -9.89 -14.44
C PHE A 138 -3.78 -8.77 -13.97
N ARG A 139 -4.73 -9.14 -13.13
CA ARG A 139 -5.62 -8.21 -12.42
C ARG A 139 -5.04 -7.88 -11.07
N THR A 140 -5.01 -6.59 -10.73
CA THR A 140 -4.49 -6.10 -9.44
C THR A 140 -5.37 -6.52 -8.27
N GLY A 141 -6.70 -6.37 -8.40
CA GLY A 141 -7.65 -6.87 -7.41
C GLY A 141 -9.06 -6.94 -7.96
N LYS A 142 -9.97 -7.59 -7.23
CA LYS A 142 -11.38 -7.73 -7.65
C LYS A 142 -12.03 -6.36 -7.93
N GLU A 143 -11.83 -5.41 -7.03
CA GLU A 143 -12.39 -4.06 -7.10
C GLU A 143 -11.50 -3.07 -7.90
N TRP A 144 -10.29 -3.48 -8.29
CA TRP A 144 -9.33 -2.66 -9.02
C TRP A 144 -8.92 -3.36 -10.32
N ALA A 145 -9.66 -3.05 -11.39
CA ALA A 145 -9.38 -3.57 -12.72
C ALA A 145 -8.02 -3.08 -13.25
N GLY A 146 -7.39 -3.91 -14.07
CA GLY A 146 -6.16 -3.57 -14.77
C GLY A 146 -4.88 -3.83 -13.98
N VAL A 147 -3.77 -3.40 -14.59
CA VAL A 147 -2.40 -3.74 -14.20
C VAL A 147 -1.77 -2.56 -13.46
N TRP A 148 -1.38 -2.78 -12.21
CA TRP A 148 -0.58 -1.85 -11.41
C TRP A 148 0.84 -2.38 -11.25
N THR A 149 1.84 -1.57 -11.62
CA THR A 149 3.25 -1.97 -11.73
C THR A 149 3.74 -2.65 -10.47
N ARG A 150 3.48 -2.07 -9.30
CA ARG A 150 3.95 -2.62 -8.02
C ARG A 150 3.31 -3.97 -7.71
N ASP A 151 1.98 -4.02 -7.74
CA ASP A 151 1.17 -5.17 -7.36
C ASP A 151 1.52 -6.40 -8.19
N ILE A 152 1.56 -6.23 -9.51
CA ILE A 152 1.92 -7.35 -10.38
C ILE A 152 3.38 -7.75 -10.22
N SER A 153 4.29 -6.80 -9.95
CA SER A 153 5.70 -7.12 -9.77
C SER A 153 5.92 -7.97 -8.53
N TYR A 154 5.32 -7.60 -7.39
CA TYR A 154 5.39 -8.44 -6.19
C TYR A 154 4.72 -9.79 -6.38
N SER A 155 3.56 -9.84 -7.04
CA SER A 155 2.89 -11.11 -7.35
C SER A 155 3.74 -12.03 -8.24
N ILE A 156 4.45 -11.46 -9.22
CA ILE A 156 5.40 -12.16 -10.09
C ILE A 156 6.60 -12.69 -9.32
N ILE A 157 7.20 -11.86 -8.46
CA ILE A 157 8.34 -12.25 -7.61
C ILE A 157 7.94 -13.40 -6.67
N LEU A 158 6.75 -13.34 -6.09
CA LEU A 158 6.30 -14.31 -5.09
C LEU A 158 5.84 -15.64 -5.69
N ALA A 159 5.16 -15.62 -6.84
CA ALA A 159 4.59 -16.85 -7.40
C ALA A 159 4.37 -16.82 -8.92
N GLN A 160 3.89 -15.70 -9.48
CA GLN A 160 3.34 -15.70 -10.84
C GLN A 160 4.38 -15.90 -11.94
N ALA A 161 5.66 -15.62 -11.69
CA ALA A 161 6.73 -16.01 -12.62
C ALA A 161 6.75 -17.52 -12.85
N THR A 162 6.60 -18.31 -11.79
CA THR A 162 6.60 -19.77 -11.82
C THR A 162 5.29 -20.33 -12.34
N LEU A 163 4.15 -19.78 -11.88
CA LEU A 163 2.83 -20.30 -12.23
C LEU A 163 2.44 -19.97 -13.67
N GLN A 164 2.67 -18.73 -14.12
CA GLN A 164 2.12 -18.20 -15.36
C GLN A 164 3.12 -17.26 -16.08
N PRO A 165 4.32 -17.75 -16.46
CA PRO A 165 5.42 -16.90 -16.96
C PRO A 165 5.04 -16.06 -18.19
N ARG A 166 4.27 -16.62 -19.13
CA ARG A 166 3.85 -15.89 -20.34
C ARG A 166 2.90 -14.72 -20.02
N LEU A 167 2.00 -14.91 -19.07
CA LEU A 167 1.10 -13.84 -18.60
C LEU A 167 1.89 -12.80 -17.80
N ALA A 168 2.89 -13.21 -17.03
CA ALA A 168 3.81 -12.30 -16.35
C ALA A 168 4.55 -11.40 -17.34
N MET A 169 5.12 -11.95 -18.41
CA MET A 169 5.78 -11.18 -19.47
C MET A 169 4.82 -10.16 -20.12
N LYS A 170 3.59 -10.58 -20.46
CA LYS A 170 2.59 -9.70 -21.06
C LYS A 170 2.17 -8.57 -20.13
N SER A 171 1.95 -8.89 -18.85
CA SER A 171 1.55 -7.94 -17.81
C SER A 171 2.64 -6.92 -17.53
N LEU A 172 3.90 -7.35 -17.43
CA LEU A 172 5.04 -6.45 -17.28
C LEU A 172 5.15 -5.49 -18.47
N LEU A 173 5.03 -5.98 -19.71
CA LEU A 173 5.10 -5.12 -20.90
C LEU A 173 3.92 -4.15 -21.01
N ARG A 174 2.75 -4.48 -20.43
CA ARG A 174 1.62 -3.55 -20.33
C ARG A 174 1.97 -2.31 -19.49
N LYS A 175 2.97 -2.42 -18.61
CA LYS A 175 3.50 -1.33 -17.77
C LYS A 175 4.75 -0.66 -18.32
N VAL A 176 4.94 -0.74 -19.63
CA VAL A 176 6.01 -0.03 -20.33
C VAL A 176 5.39 1.04 -21.23
N SER A 177 5.86 2.28 -21.10
CA SER A 177 5.43 3.39 -21.95
C SER A 177 5.91 3.20 -23.39
N PRO A 178 5.32 3.91 -24.37
CA PRO A 178 5.81 3.89 -25.76
C PRO A 178 7.29 4.29 -25.89
N GLN A 179 7.81 5.08 -24.94
CA GLN A 179 9.21 5.51 -24.89
C GLN A 179 10.14 4.50 -24.19
N GLY A 180 9.64 3.33 -23.81
CA GLY A 180 10.44 2.30 -23.14
C GLY A 180 10.77 2.64 -21.69
N ARG A 181 9.85 3.26 -20.96
CA ARG A 181 9.97 3.49 -19.51
C ARG A 181 8.98 2.63 -18.74
N ILE A 182 9.39 2.14 -17.60
CA ILE A 182 8.48 1.53 -16.63
C ILE A 182 7.51 2.61 -16.14
N ILE A 183 6.21 2.33 -16.18
CA ILE A 183 5.15 3.23 -15.75
C ILE A 183 5.01 3.16 -14.23
N GLN A 184 4.81 4.32 -13.60
CA GLN A 184 4.48 4.45 -12.17
C GLN A 184 3.02 4.88 -12.06
N GLU A 185 2.20 4.12 -11.33
CA GLU A 185 0.86 4.55 -10.94
C GLU A 185 0.91 5.58 -9.80
N THR A 186 -0.23 6.21 -9.54
CA THR A 186 -0.42 7.05 -8.35
C THR A 186 -0.19 6.23 -7.09
N GLY A 187 0.70 6.70 -6.21
CA GLY A 187 0.85 6.21 -4.85
C GLY A 187 0.57 7.30 -3.80
N THR A 188 0.99 7.01 -2.57
CA THR A 188 0.76 7.78 -1.33
C THR A 188 1.20 9.26 -1.42
N GLY A 189 2.30 9.55 -2.12
CA GLY A 189 2.86 10.86 -2.39
C GLY A 189 2.52 11.39 -3.79
N GLY A 190 1.70 10.68 -4.57
CA GLY A 190 1.39 11.00 -5.96
C GLY A 190 2.02 10.02 -6.96
N ALA A 191 2.09 10.39 -8.23
CA ALA A 191 2.78 9.60 -9.25
C ALA A 191 4.27 9.98 -9.31
N TYR A 192 5.00 9.36 -10.25
CA TYR A 192 6.34 9.81 -10.60
C TYR A 192 6.38 11.34 -10.88
N PRO A 193 7.33 12.11 -10.34
CA PRO A 193 8.57 11.68 -9.68
C PRO A 193 8.50 11.51 -8.15
N CYS A 194 7.34 11.72 -7.50
CA CYS A 194 7.25 11.55 -6.04
C CYS A 194 7.48 10.09 -5.61
N SER A 195 7.09 9.16 -6.49
CA SER A 195 7.25 7.72 -6.33
C SER A 195 8.17 7.17 -7.42
N THR A 196 9.15 6.38 -7.01
CA THR A 196 10.15 5.75 -7.90
C THR A 196 10.27 4.26 -7.65
N ASP A 197 9.31 3.67 -6.92
CA ASP A 197 9.27 2.25 -6.59
C ASP A 197 8.87 1.36 -7.76
N ARG A 198 8.41 1.93 -8.89
CA ARG A 198 8.24 1.23 -10.18
C ARG A 198 9.41 0.33 -10.57
N LEU A 199 10.63 0.61 -10.10
CA LEU A 199 11.79 -0.24 -10.37
C LEU A 199 11.68 -1.66 -9.82
N ILE A 200 10.72 -1.95 -8.92
CA ILE A 200 10.42 -3.34 -8.54
C ILE A 200 10.05 -4.22 -9.75
N TRP A 201 9.54 -3.60 -10.83
CA TRP A 201 9.32 -4.22 -12.13
C TRP A 201 10.58 -4.89 -12.69
N ALA A 202 11.76 -4.31 -12.47
CA ALA A 202 13.03 -4.89 -12.93
C ALA A 202 13.32 -6.22 -12.24
N VAL A 203 13.00 -6.31 -10.95
CA VAL A 203 13.19 -7.54 -10.16
C VAL A 203 12.22 -8.61 -10.62
N ALA A 204 10.96 -8.25 -10.88
CA ALA A 204 9.97 -9.16 -11.46
C ALA A 204 10.37 -9.64 -12.86
N ALA A 205 10.88 -8.76 -13.71
CA ALA A 205 11.37 -9.12 -15.04
C ALA A 205 12.56 -10.09 -14.99
N TRP A 206 13.46 -9.91 -14.00
CA TRP A 206 14.54 -10.87 -13.74
C TRP A 206 14.02 -12.21 -13.22
N GLU A 207 13.01 -12.22 -12.35
CA GLU A 207 12.39 -13.46 -11.86
C GLU A 207 11.81 -14.29 -13.01
N VAL A 208 11.11 -13.63 -13.94
CA VAL A 208 10.60 -14.27 -15.16
C VAL A 208 11.75 -14.90 -15.97
N TYR A 209 12.88 -14.20 -16.14
CA TYR A 209 14.04 -14.78 -16.83
C TYR A 209 14.60 -16.01 -16.10
N LYS A 210 14.72 -15.98 -14.77
CA LYS A 210 15.24 -17.14 -14.02
C LYS A 210 14.38 -18.38 -14.21
N VAL A 211 13.06 -18.22 -14.35
CA VAL A 211 12.13 -19.33 -14.59
C VAL A 211 12.16 -19.81 -16.04
N THR A 212 12.24 -18.90 -17.01
CA THR A 212 12.09 -19.24 -18.44
C THR A 212 13.40 -19.52 -19.16
N GLY A 213 14.51 -18.95 -18.70
CA GLY A 213 15.78 -18.90 -19.42
C GLY A 213 15.72 -18.07 -20.73
N ASP A 214 14.66 -17.30 -20.96
CA ASP A 214 14.43 -16.60 -22.24
C ASP A 214 15.40 -15.42 -22.42
N GLU A 215 16.41 -15.61 -23.27
CA GLU A 215 17.39 -14.57 -23.57
C GLU A 215 16.81 -13.43 -24.43
N ALA A 216 15.79 -13.70 -25.26
CA ALA A 216 15.11 -12.66 -26.03
C ALA A 216 14.30 -11.74 -25.12
N TRP A 217 13.72 -12.29 -24.04
CA TRP A 217 13.13 -11.50 -22.97
C TRP A 217 14.16 -10.55 -22.34
N LEU A 218 15.34 -11.03 -21.97
CA LEU A 218 16.39 -10.17 -21.42
C LEU A 218 16.82 -9.05 -22.36
N ARG A 219 17.07 -9.37 -23.64
CA ARG A 219 17.40 -8.36 -24.66
C ARG A 219 16.33 -7.28 -24.77
N LYS A 220 15.06 -7.64 -24.56
CA LYS A 220 13.94 -6.70 -24.60
C LYS A 220 13.86 -5.83 -23.34
N VAL A 221 14.02 -6.42 -22.15
CA VAL A 221 13.77 -5.70 -20.88
C VAL A 221 14.98 -4.97 -20.33
N CYS A 222 16.20 -5.43 -20.61
CA CYS A 222 17.42 -4.78 -20.08
C CYS A 222 17.50 -3.29 -20.46
N PRO A 223 17.27 -2.88 -21.73
CA PRO A 223 17.26 -1.46 -22.10
C PRO A 223 16.15 -0.65 -21.39
N ILE A 224 14.97 -1.25 -21.19
CA ILE A 224 13.84 -0.60 -20.48
C ILE A 224 14.24 -0.29 -19.04
N VAL A 225 14.82 -1.27 -18.33
CA VAL A 225 15.29 -1.08 -16.94
C VAL A 225 16.41 -0.05 -16.89
N GLN A 226 17.43 -0.18 -17.74
CA GLN A 226 18.57 0.74 -17.76
C GLN A 226 18.12 2.19 -17.92
N GLN A 227 17.18 2.39 -18.83
CA GLN A 227 16.71 3.71 -19.17
C GLN A 227 15.77 4.30 -18.10
N SER A 228 14.96 3.48 -17.43
CA SER A 228 14.20 3.90 -16.24
C SER A 228 15.10 4.24 -15.05
N VAL A 229 16.16 3.46 -14.82
CA VAL A 229 17.17 3.78 -13.79
C VAL A 229 17.87 5.10 -14.10
N ALA A 230 18.22 5.36 -15.36
CA ALA A 230 18.87 6.60 -15.76
C ALA A 230 17.99 7.84 -15.46
N ASP A 231 16.69 7.77 -15.75
CA ASP A 231 15.74 8.82 -15.40
C ASP A 231 15.69 9.04 -13.87
N ASP A 232 15.67 7.96 -13.08
CA ASP A 232 15.59 8.06 -11.63
C ASP A 232 16.90 8.58 -11.01
N VAL A 233 18.06 8.24 -11.58
CA VAL A 233 19.36 8.80 -11.19
C VAL A 233 19.38 10.32 -11.34
N GLN A 234 18.80 10.85 -12.42
CA GLN A 234 18.73 12.30 -12.63
C GLN A 234 17.77 12.98 -11.66
N ASN A 235 16.63 12.34 -11.36
CA ASN A 235 15.55 12.99 -10.63
C ASN A 235 15.68 12.78 -9.11
N ALA A 236 15.87 11.54 -8.67
CA ALA A 236 15.67 11.12 -7.28
C ALA A 236 16.95 10.78 -6.49
N TYR A 237 18.08 10.49 -7.15
CA TYR A 237 19.29 10.08 -6.44
C TYR A 237 19.92 11.28 -5.75
N ASN A 238 20.22 11.13 -4.46
CA ASN A 238 20.88 12.15 -3.67
C ASN A 238 22.40 11.88 -3.64
N PRO A 239 23.22 12.69 -4.33
CA PRO A 239 24.67 12.47 -4.37
C PRO A 239 25.35 12.66 -3.01
N GLY A 240 24.75 13.41 -2.08
CA GLY A 240 25.32 13.67 -0.76
C GLY A 240 25.20 12.49 0.20
N THR A 241 24.15 11.68 0.07
CA THR A 241 23.89 10.50 0.93
C THR A 241 24.12 9.19 0.20
N GLY A 242 24.11 9.19 -1.14
CA GLY A 242 24.09 7.98 -1.95
C GLY A 242 22.75 7.23 -1.89
N LEU A 243 21.72 7.81 -1.26
CA LEU A 243 20.38 7.26 -1.16
C LEU A 243 19.48 7.81 -2.26
N VAL A 244 18.34 7.15 -2.44
CA VAL A 244 17.29 7.51 -3.39
C VAL A 244 16.12 8.13 -2.63
N ARG A 245 15.65 9.27 -3.15
CA ARG A 245 14.43 9.94 -2.72
C ARG A 245 13.19 9.23 -3.26
N GLY A 246 12.11 9.26 -2.50
CA GLY A 246 10.83 8.74 -2.91
C GLY A 246 10.05 8.15 -1.76
N GLU A 247 8.77 7.87 -2.03
CA GLU A 247 7.85 7.41 -1.02
C GLU A 247 8.10 5.96 -0.53
N SER A 248 7.16 5.41 0.25
CA SER A 248 7.20 4.02 0.70
C SER A 248 6.70 3.10 -0.40
N SER A 249 7.42 2.00 -0.65
CA SER A 249 7.20 1.12 -1.79
C SER A 249 6.17 0.00 -1.55
N PHE A 250 5.52 -0.11 -0.39
CA PHE A 250 4.62 -1.23 -0.09
C PHE A 250 3.40 -0.85 0.73
N LEU A 251 3.56 0.01 1.72
CA LEU A 251 2.44 0.51 2.51
C LEU A 251 1.62 1.47 1.64
N ASP A 252 0.34 1.14 1.50
CA ASP A 252 -0.53 1.63 0.43
C ASP A 252 -1.00 3.08 0.68
N TRP A 253 -1.26 3.43 1.94
CA TRP A 253 -1.84 4.72 2.32
C TRP A 253 -0.85 5.63 3.04
N ARG A 254 -0.93 6.92 2.74
CA ARG A 254 -0.03 7.96 3.27
C ARG A 254 0.01 7.95 4.77
N GLU A 255 -1.17 7.82 5.36
CA GLU A 255 -1.41 7.85 6.79
C GLU A 255 -0.79 6.64 7.50
N GLN A 256 -0.50 5.55 6.78
CA GLN A 256 0.18 4.38 7.33
C GLN A 256 1.69 4.58 7.50
N THR A 257 2.29 5.49 6.73
CA THR A 257 3.77 5.66 6.71
C THR A 257 4.23 7.05 7.12
N TYR A 258 3.50 8.09 6.71
CA TYR A 258 3.92 9.48 6.86
C TYR A 258 2.96 10.25 7.78
N PRO A 259 3.48 11.16 8.62
CA PRO A 259 2.64 12.07 9.39
C PRO A 259 1.68 12.86 8.50
N ARG A 260 0.47 13.13 8.98
CA ARG A 260 -0.58 13.84 8.23
C ARG A 260 -0.12 15.16 7.61
N TRP A 261 0.83 15.86 8.24
CA TRP A 261 1.33 17.15 7.77
C TRP A 261 2.27 17.07 6.54
N MET A 262 2.93 15.93 6.26
CA MET A 262 3.94 15.81 5.20
C MET A 262 3.31 15.84 3.80
N GLN A 263 3.48 16.93 3.05
CA GLN A 263 2.94 17.07 1.69
C GLN A 263 3.69 16.19 0.67
N PRO A 264 3.17 16.00 -0.56
CA PRO A 264 3.85 15.24 -1.62
C PRO A 264 5.34 15.58 -1.80
N ALA A 265 5.69 16.87 -1.75
CA ALA A 265 7.09 17.30 -1.82
C ALA A 265 7.93 16.80 -0.64
N ASP A 266 7.36 16.74 0.57
CA ASP A 266 8.04 16.23 1.76
C ASP A 266 8.26 14.72 1.66
N ILE A 267 7.24 14.00 1.22
CA ILE A 267 7.27 12.55 1.00
C ILE A 267 8.31 12.21 -0.07
N TYR A 268 8.34 12.97 -1.17
CA TYR A 268 9.35 12.82 -2.20
C TYR A 268 10.77 13.01 -1.63
N GLN A 269 11.00 14.05 -0.83
CA GLN A 269 12.31 14.29 -0.21
C GLN A 269 12.71 13.21 0.81
N SER A 270 11.80 12.30 1.16
CA SER A 270 12.11 11.21 2.07
C SER A 270 13.05 10.20 1.40
N GLU A 271 14.09 9.79 2.11
CA GLU A 271 14.97 8.69 1.70
C GLU A 271 14.46 7.41 2.36
N ASN A 272 13.38 6.84 1.81
CA ASN A 272 12.69 5.69 2.39
C ASN A 272 13.47 4.38 2.21
N LEU A 273 13.52 3.56 3.26
CA LEU A 273 14.24 2.28 3.30
C LEU A 273 13.74 1.32 2.21
N SER A 274 12.43 1.17 2.06
CA SER A 274 11.84 0.24 1.10
C SER A 274 12.17 0.63 -0.34
N THR A 275 12.05 1.91 -0.68
CA THR A 275 12.43 2.44 -2.00
C THR A 275 13.93 2.29 -2.25
N ASN A 276 14.78 2.54 -1.25
CA ASN A 276 16.21 2.30 -1.39
C ASN A 276 16.54 0.81 -1.58
N ALA A 277 15.84 -0.10 -0.89
CA ALA A 277 16.00 -1.53 -1.10
C ALA A 277 15.59 -1.93 -2.53
N VAL A 278 14.47 -1.40 -3.05
CA VAL A 278 14.03 -1.62 -4.43
C VAL A 278 15.06 -1.12 -5.43
N HIS A 279 15.55 0.11 -5.29
CA HIS A 279 16.57 0.68 -6.18
C HIS A 279 17.89 -0.09 -6.13
N CYS A 280 18.33 -0.49 -4.93
CA CYS A 280 19.51 -1.33 -4.77
C CYS A 280 19.33 -2.65 -5.53
N GLN A 281 18.21 -3.34 -5.33
CA GLN A 281 17.95 -4.63 -5.98
C GLN A 281 17.77 -4.49 -7.49
N ALA A 282 17.12 -3.41 -7.96
CA ALA A 282 16.98 -3.11 -9.38
C ALA A 282 18.34 -2.94 -10.08
N ASN A 283 19.30 -2.25 -9.43
CA ASN A 283 20.66 -2.13 -9.93
C ASN A 283 21.41 -3.48 -9.90
N VAL A 284 21.22 -4.31 -8.87
CA VAL A 284 21.81 -5.66 -8.81
C VAL A 284 21.30 -6.53 -9.96
N VAL A 285 20.00 -6.56 -10.22
CA VAL A 285 19.43 -7.37 -11.31
C VAL A 285 19.81 -6.81 -12.67
N LEU A 286 19.84 -5.49 -12.86
CA LEU A 286 20.30 -4.89 -14.10
C LEU A 286 21.76 -5.23 -14.39
N ALA A 287 22.62 -5.26 -13.38
CA ALA A 287 24.00 -5.72 -13.54
C ALA A 287 24.07 -7.20 -13.95
N ALA A 288 23.20 -8.05 -13.40
CA ALA A 288 23.11 -9.46 -13.78
C ALA A 288 22.62 -9.63 -15.23
N MET A 289 21.57 -8.89 -15.63
CA MET A 289 21.08 -8.86 -17.01
C MET A 289 22.19 -8.42 -17.98
N ALA A 290 22.89 -7.33 -17.65
CA ALA A 290 23.97 -6.80 -18.48
C ALA A 290 25.12 -7.80 -18.64
N ARG A 291 25.53 -8.52 -17.58
CA ARG A 291 26.52 -9.60 -17.69
C ARG A 291 26.05 -10.71 -18.62
N GLN A 292 24.81 -11.17 -18.44
CA GLN A 292 24.24 -12.24 -19.25
C GLN A 292 24.20 -11.88 -20.74
N LEU A 293 24.03 -10.60 -21.05
CA LEU A 293 24.01 -10.07 -22.42
C LEU A 293 25.39 -9.63 -22.95
N GLY A 294 26.47 -9.81 -22.18
CA GLY A 294 27.83 -9.44 -22.62
C GLY A 294 28.15 -7.95 -22.54
N HIS A 295 27.54 -7.21 -21.62
CA HIS A 295 27.75 -5.78 -21.37
C HIS A 295 28.44 -5.51 -20.02
N PRO A 296 29.74 -5.86 -19.86
CA PRO A 296 30.44 -5.79 -18.57
C PRO A 296 30.56 -4.37 -18.00
N GLU A 297 30.68 -3.34 -18.85
CA GLU A 297 30.77 -1.95 -18.40
C GLU A 297 29.46 -1.46 -17.76
N VAL A 298 28.32 -1.81 -18.37
CA VAL A 298 26.99 -1.54 -17.82
C VAL A 298 26.82 -2.27 -16.50
N ALA A 299 27.23 -3.54 -16.44
CA ALA A 299 27.17 -4.31 -15.21
C ALA A 299 27.98 -3.67 -14.07
N ALA A 300 29.22 -3.29 -14.33
CA ALA A 300 30.08 -2.66 -13.33
C ALA A 300 29.53 -1.30 -12.87
N ALA A 301 28.89 -0.52 -13.75
CA ALA A 301 28.26 0.75 -13.40
C ALA A 301 27.10 0.54 -12.41
N HIS A 302 26.20 -0.40 -12.69
CA HIS A 302 25.06 -0.66 -11.82
C HIS A 302 25.45 -1.37 -10.51
N GLU A 303 26.51 -2.18 -10.49
CA GLU A 303 27.08 -2.69 -9.24
C GLU A 303 27.58 -1.58 -8.33
N ARG A 304 28.24 -0.56 -8.89
CA ARG A 304 28.68 0.62 -8.11
C ARG A 304 27.49 1.36 -7.52
N LEU A 305 26.43 1.58 -8.30
CA LEU A 305 25.20 2.22 -7.81
C LEU A 305 24.53 1.41 -6.69
N ALA A 306 24.40 0.09 -6.85
CA ALA A 306 23.86 -0.78 -5.82
C ALA A 306 24.69 -0.73 -4.52
N ASN A 307 26.02 -0.75 -4.64
CA ASN A 307 26.94 -0.66 -3.50
C ASN A 307 26.85 0.71 -2.81
N GLN A 308 26.70 1.79 -3.57
CA GLN A 308 26.51 3.14 -3.04
C GLN A 308 25.23 3.23 -2.20
N ILE A 309 24.11 2.70 -2.71
CA ILE A 309 22.83 2.68 -1.98
C ILE A 309 22.96 1.82 -0.72
N ARG A 310 23.57 0.63 -0.81
CA ARG A 310 23.79 -0.25 0.35
C ARG A 310 24.61 0.44 1.43
N HIS A 311 25.67 1.15 1.05
CA HIS A 311 26.48 1.93 1.98
C HIS A 311 25.66 3.06 2.62
N GLY A 312 24.91 3.82 1.83
CA GLY A 312 24.03 4.87 2.33
C GLY A 312 22.99 4.35 3.33
N VAL A 313 22.37 3.18 3.05
CA VAL A 313 21.39 2.56 3.94
C VAL A 313 22.05 2.21 5.27
N ASN A 314 23.19 1.52 5.24
CA ASN A 314 23.90 1.15 6.47
C ASN A 314 24.40 2.37 7.26
N GLN A 315 24.86 3.41 6.58
CA GLN A 315 25.40 4.61 7.23
C GLN A 315 24.32 5.48 7.86
N TYR A 316 23.18 5.66 7.18
CA TYR A 316 22.19 6.67 7.55
C TYR A 316 20.88 6.10 8.10
N ARG A 317 20.63 4.80 7.96
CA ARG A 317 19.38 4.16 8.44
C ARG A 317 19.60 3.23 9.63
N TRP A 318 20.80 2.69 9.80
CA TRP A 318 21.11 1.83 10.94
C TRP A 318 21.08 2.61 12.25
N LEU A 319 20.30 2.12 13.20
CA LEU A 319 20.17 2.65 14.56
C LEU A 319 20.74 1.60 15.52
N GLU A 320 21.96 1.85 15.98
CA GLU A 320 22.72 0.91 16.82
C GLU A 320 22.12 0.73 18.22
N LYS A 321 21.35 1.71 18.74
CA LYS A 321 20.90 1.75 20.13
C LYS A 321 19.39 1.96 20.29
N VAL A 322 18.60 0.97 19.90
CA VAL A 322 17.20 0.87 20.34
C VAL A 322 17.04 -0.47 21.11
N GLY A 323 17.46 -0.51 22.38
CA GLY A 323 17.42 -1.75 23.17
C GLY A 323 18.54 -2.76 22.82
N TYR A 324 18.22 -4.07 22.80
CA TYR A 324 19.17 -5.18 22.53
C TYR A 324 19.33 -5.54 21.04
N TYR A 325 18.57 -4.90 20.15
CA TYR A 325 18.56 -5.18 18.72
C TYR A 325 18.88 -3.90 17.95
N GLY A 326 19.59 -4.02 16.83
CA GLY A 326 19.75 -2.94 15.87
C GLY A 326 18.54 -2.84 14.94
N TYR A 327 18.14 -1.63 14.57
CA TYR A 327 16.99 -1.38 13.71
C TYR A 327 17.39 -0.52 12.51
N TYR A 328 16.71 -0.71 11.39
CA TYR A 328 16.71 0.25 10.31
C TYR A 328 15.49 1.16 10.45
N GLY A 329 15.70 2.47 10.49
CA GLY A 329 14.56 3.38 10.48
C GLY A 329 13.82 3.33 9.13
N GLN A 330 12.55 3.72 9.11
CA GLN A 330 11.71 3.73 7.89
C GLN A 330 12.12 4.75 6.81
N TYR A 331 12.27 6.04 7.12
CA TYR A 331 12.79 7.05 6.18
C TYR A 331 13.61 8.15 6.88
N ARG A 332 14.48 8.84 6.12
CA ARG A 332 15.12 10.08 6.56
C ARG A 332 14.40 11.25 5.91
N TYR A 333 14.09 12.27 6.71
CA TYR A 333 13.48 13.50 6.23
C TYR A 333 14.09 14.70 6.99
N GLY A 334 14.29 15.81 6.30
CA GLY A 334 14.96 17.00 6.83
C GLY A 334 16.49 16.89 6.83
N LEU A 335 17.16 18.02 6.60
CA LEU A 335 18.61 18.12 6.77
C LEU A 335 18.92 18.23 8.26
N ARG A 336 19.92 17.48 8.75
CA ARG A 336 20.65 17.91 9.94
C ARG A 336 21.46 19.12 9.50
N VAL A 337 20.93 20.33 9.73
CA VAL A 337 21.77 21.52 9.78
C VAL A 337 22.74 21.26 10.93
N ARG A 338 24.01 21.09 10.61
CA ARG A 338 25.08 21.05 11.61
C ARG A 338 25.42 22.47 12.02
#